data_AF-A0A3P7KCR4-F1
#
_entry.id   AF-A0A3P7KCR4-F1
#
_cell.length_a   1.000
_cell.length_b   1.000
_cell.length_c   1.000
_cell.angle_alpha   90.00
_cell.angle_beta   90.00
_cell.angle_gamma   90.00
#
_symmetry.space_group_name_H-M   'P 1'
#
loop_
_entity.id
_entity.type
_entity.pdbx_description
1 polymer ?
#
loop_
_entity_poly.entity_id
_entity_poly.type
_entity_poly.pdbx_seq_one_letter_code
_entity_poly.pdbx_strand_id
1 'polypeptide(L)'
;VDLWGGYADADSERPWKKDTLNVAFSCTKAFAALCVAKLVDGGYLKYDDLVIKFWPEFGKHGKENITIRWLLGHRVPNWPPGTETGYHAITYGWLVDQIIRRVDPKHRSIWTFTLDYRGMKPTAFLV
;
A
#
# COMPACT_ATOMS: atom_id res chain seq x y z
N VAL A 1 -22.72 -2.14 19.15
CA VAL A 1 -21.93 -1.18 19.95
C VAL A 1 -21.34 -0.18 18.97
N ASP A 2 -21.58 1.12 19.19
CA ASP A 2 -20.85 2.19 18.50
C ASP A 2 -19.49 2.37 19.17
N LEU A 3 -18.40 2.28 18.39
CA LEU A 3 -17.01 2.36 18.88
C LEU A 3 -16.44 3.80 18.86
N TRP A 4 -17.29 4.82 18.84
CA TRP A 4 -16.87 6.22 18.67
C TRP A 4 -17.54 7.16 19.69
N GLY A 5 -16.77 8.14 20.19
CA GLY A 5 -17.18 9.10 21.22
C GLY A 5 -16.00 9.96 21.70
N GLY A 6 -16.26 10.92 22.59
CA GLY A 6 -15.24 11.86 23.08
C GLY A 6 -15.04 13.08 22.16
N TYR A 7 -13.85 13.67 22.23
CA TYR A 7 -13.50 14.88 21.47
C TYR A 7 -12.58 14.55 20.29
N ALA A 8 -12.89 15.14 19.13
CA ALA A 8 -12.02 15.14 17.96
C ALA A 8 -10.88 16.17 18.08
N ASP A 9 -11.05 17.16 18.95
CA ASP A 9 -10.03 18.10 19.40
C ASP A 9 -10.36 18.49 20.84
N ALA A 10 -9.45 18.18 21.76
CA ALA A 10 -9.65 18.40 23.19
C ALA A 10 -9.50 19.88 23.56
N ASP A 11 -8.68 20.65 22.84
CA ASP A 11 -8.39 22.05 23.16
C ASP A 11 -9.55 22.97 22.78
N SER A 12 -10.26 22.63 21.70
CA SER A 12 -11.47 23.34 21.25
C SER A 12 -12.78 22.68 21.68
N GLU A 13 -12.72 21.63 22.50
CA GLU A 13 -13.86 20.81 22.93
C GLU A 13 -14.75 20.35 21.77
N ARG A 14 -14.15 20.11 20.59
CA ARG A 14 -14.91 19.74 19.40
C ARG A 14 -15.33 18.27 19.49
N PRO A 15 -16.64 17.93 19.51
CA PRO A 15 -17.07 16.56 19.71
C PRO A 15 -16.76 15.68 18.49
N TRP A 16 -16.45 14.41 18.75
CA TRP A 16 -16.33 13.39 17.72
C TRP A 16 -17.72 13.07 17.13
N LYS A 17 -17.83 13.15 15.80
CA LYS A 17 -19.03 12.85 15.02
C LYS A 17 -18.84 11.60 14.17
N LYS A 18 -19.95 11.03 13.67
CA LYS A 18 -19.96 9.78 12.88
C LYS A 18 -19.04 9.84 11.65
N ASP A 19 -18.91 11.04 11.10
CA ASP A 19 -18.16 11.42 9.91
C ASP A 19 -16.83 12.12 10.22
N THR A 20 -16.38 12.12 11.48
CA THR A 20 -15.08 12.66 11.84
C THR A 20 -13.98 11.86 11.17
N LEU A 21 -13.18 12.56 10.36
CA LEU A 21 -12.00 11.99 9.72
C LEU A 21 -10.84 11.96 10.72
N ASN A 22 -10.07 10.87 10.68
CA ASN A 22 -8.82 10.71 11.42
C ASN A 22 -7.77 10.06 10.51
N VAL A 23 -6.50 10.26 10.83
CA VAL A 23 -5.37 9.61 10.18
C VAL A 23 -5.38 8.13 10.56
N ALA A 24 -5.63 7.25 9.59
CA ALA A 24 -5.69 5.81 9.81
C ALA A 24 -4.31 5.13 9.93
N PHE A 25 -3.22 5.88 9.78
CA PHE A 25 -1.83 5.41 9.78
C PHE A 25 -1.67 4.13 8.95
N SER A 26 -1.04 3.10 9.53
CA SER A 26 -0.70 1.86 8.82
C SER A 26 -1.89 1.05 8.32
N CYS A 27 -3.13 1.36 8.74
CA CYS A 27 -4.32 0.75 8.15
C CYS A 27 -4.42 1.03 6.64
N THR A 28 -3.76 2.07 6.14
CA THR A 28 -3.63 2.39 4.71
C THR A 28 -2.99 1.25 3.89
N LYS A 29 -2.13 0.42 4.50
CA LYS A 29 -1.45 -0.69 3.82
C LYS A 29 -2.44 -1.74 3.30
N ALA A 30 -3.57 -1.92 3.97
CA ALA A 30 -4.63 -2.83 3.50
C ALA A 30 -5.21 -2.36 2.16
N PHE A 31 -5.46 -1.06 2.00
CA PHE A 31 -5.93 -0.50 0.73
C PHE A 31 -4.90 -0.64 -0.38
N ALA A 32 -3.63 -0.40 -0.06
CA ALA A 32 -2.53 -0.59 -1.01
C ALA A 32 -2.41 -2.06 -1.47
N ALA A 33 -2.52 -3.02 -0.55
CA ALA A 33 -2.54 -4.44 -0.88
C ALA A 33 -3.74 -4.83 -1.76
N LEU A 34 -4.93 -4.25 -1.51
CA LEU A 34 -6.11 -4.46 -2.35
C LEU A 34 -5.92 -3.94 -3.78
N CYS A 35 -5.22 -2.81 -3.96
CA CYS A 35 -4.91 -2.30 -5.29
C CYS A 35 -4.07 -3.29 -6.09
N VAL A 36 -3.06 -3.91 -5.47
CA VAL A 36 -2.25 -4.94 -6.11
C VAL A 36 -3.06 -6.20 -6.37
N ALA A 37 -3.91 -6.62 -5.44
CA ALA A 37 -4.82 -7.75 -5.64
C ALA A 37 -5.73 -7.53 -6.86
N LYS A 38 -6.18 -6.30 -7.11
CA LYS A 38 -6.95 -5.97 -8.32
C LYS A 38 -6.16 -6.04 -9.61
N LEU A 39 -4.88 -5.67 -9.60
CA LEU A 39 -4.01 -5.88 -10.76
C LEU A 39 -3.75 -7.38 -11.01
N VAL A 40 -3.68 -8.19 -9.96
CA VAL A 40 -3.57 -9.66 -10.06
C VAL A 40 -4.85 -10.27 -10.64
N ASP A 41 -6.01 -9.88 -10.12
CA ASP A 41 -7.34 -10.29 -10.61
C ASP A 41 -7.52 -9.94 -12.10
N GLY A 42 -7.04 -8.77 -12.52
CA GLY A 42 -7.03 -8.34 -13.92
C GLY A 42 -5.97 -9.02 -14.80
N GLY A 43 -5.14 -9.91 -14.25
CA GLY A 43 -4.09 -10.63 -14.99
C GLY A 43 -2.86 -9.79 -15.38
N TYR A 44 -2.72 -8.57 -14.86
CA TYR A 44 -1.61 -7.67 -15.21
C TYR A 44 -0.29 -8.04 -14.52
N LEU A 45 -0.37 -8.68 -13.35
CA LEU A 45 0.79 -9.25 -12.65
C LEU A 45 0.41 -10.53 -11.88
N LYS A 46 1.41 -11.30 -11.50
CA LYS A 46 1.27 -12.43 -10.58
C LYS A 46 2.05 -12.17 -9.30
N TYR A 47 1.60 -12.70 -8.17
CA TYR A 47 2.33 -12.57 -6.91
C TYR A 47 3.75 -13.13 -6.95
N ASP A 48 3.97 -14.16 -7.78
CA ASP A 48 5.27 -14.81 -7.92
C ASP A 48 6.10 -14.19 -9.08
N ASP A 49 5.61 -13.15 -9.75
CA ASP A 49 6.43 -12.37 -10.67
C ASP A 49 7.58 -11.70 -9.90
N LEU A 50 8.75 -11.66 -10.52
CA LEU A 50 9.88 -10.87 -10.01
C LEU A 50 9.58 -9.38 -10.15
N VAL A 51 9.94 -8.59 -9.15
CA VAL A 51 9.81 -7.12 -9.19
C VAL A 51 10.57 -6.55 -10.40
N ILE A 52 11.73 -7.12 -10.72
CA ILE A 52 12.56 -6.67 -11.85
C ILE A 52 11.91 -6.84 -13.22
N LYS A 53 10.87 -7.69 -13.34
CA LYS A 53 10.06 -7.81 -14.56
C LYS A 53 9.43 -6.48 -14.94
N PHE A 54 9.06 -5.67 -13.94
CA PHE A 54 8.41 -4.37 -14.11
C PHE A 54 9.34 -3.21 -13.80
N TRP A 55 10.29 -3.41 -12.87
CA TRP A 55 11.20 -2.39 -12.38
C TRP A 55 12.66 -2.91 -12.39
N PRO A 56 13.35 -2.91 -13.54
CA PRO A 56 14.69 -3.50 -13.67
C PRO A 56 15.71 -2.92 -12.68
N GLU A 57 15.68 -1.61 -12.44
CA GLU A 57 16.62 -0.94 -11.54
C GLU A 57 16.47 -1.36 -10.07
N PHE A 58 15.32 -1.93 -9.70
CA PHE A 58 15.12 -2.50 -8.36
C PHE A 58 16.13 -3.60 -8.05
N GLY A 59 16.57 -4.35 -9.07
CA GLY A 59 17.47 -5.50 -8.93
C GLY A 59 18.86 -5.16 -8.42
N LYS A 60 19.26 -3.88 -8.44
CA LYS A 60 20.56 -3.44 -7.92
C LYS A 60 20.77 -3.89 -6.48
N HIS A 61 22.02 -4.19 -6.11
CA HIS A 61 22.40 -4.64 -4.77
C HIS A 61 21.74 -5.96 -4.34
N GLY A 62 21.66 -6.96 -5.22
CA GLY A 62 21.23 -8.32 -4.87
C GLY A 62 19.71 -8.49 -4.71
N LYS A 63 18.91 -7.63 -5.34
CA LYS A 63 17.44 -7.61 -5.22
C LYS A 63 16.72 -8.19 -6.44
N GLU A 64 17.45 -8.85 -7.34
CA GLU A 64 16.95 -9.40 -8.60
C GLU A 64 15.90 -10.50 -8.42
N ASN A 65 15.97 -11.25 -7.31
CA ASN A 65 15.10 -12.40 -7.06
C ASN A 65 13.86 -12.09 -6.20
N ILE A 66 13.60 -10.81 -5.91
CA ILE A 66 12.46 -10.42 -5.07
C ILE A 66 11.16 -10.52 -5.86
N THR A 67 10.20 -11.26 -5.33
CA THR A 67 8.85 -11.38 -5.89
C THR A 67 7.91 -10.28 -5.39
N ILE A 68 6.82 -10.04 -6.12
CA ILE A 68 5.73 -9.14 -5.67
C ILE A 68 5.20 -9.58 -4.30
N ARG A 69 5.03 -10.89 -4.07
CA ARG A 69 4.62 -11.48 -2.79
C ARG A 69 5.55 -11.06 -1.65
N TRP A 70 6.86 -11.14 -1.87
CA TRP A 70 7.85 -10.81 -0.84
C TRP A 70 7.86 -9.31 -0.53
N LEU A 71 7.71 -8.47 -1.54
CA LEU A 71 7.58 -7.02 -1.38
C LEU A 71 6.35 -6.67 -0.52
N LEU A 72 5.19 -7.24 -0.82
CA LEU A 72 3.96 -7.00 -0.06
C LEU A 72 4.00 -7.61 1.34
N GLY A 73 4.71 -8.73 1.50
CA GLY A 73 4.84 -9.46 2.76
C GLY A 73 5.95 -8.95 3.68
N HIS A 74 6.53 -7.77 3.41
CA HIS A 74 7.62 -7.19 4.22
C HIS A 74 8.89 -8.05 4.29
N ARG A 75 9.17 -8.82 3.23
CA ARG A 75 10.34 -9.72 3.12
C ARG A 75 11.44 -9.19 2.21
N VAL A 76 11.48 -7.86 1.98
CA VAL A 76 12.57 -7.26 1.22
C VAL A 76 13.84 -7.28 2.09
N PRO A 77 14.99 -7.72 1.57
CA PRO A 77 16.08 -8.15 2.45
C PRO A 77 16.99 -6.99 2.87
N ASN A 78 17.12 -6.81 4.19
CA ASN A 78 18.37 -6.35 4.83
C ASN A 78 19.28 -7.55 5.22
N TRP A 79 18.76 -8.76 5.05
CA TRP A 79 19.29 -10.04 5.51
C TRP A 79 19.06 -11.09 4.42
N PRO A 80 19.69 -12.28 4.47
CA PRO A 80 19.44 -13.33 3.47
C PRO A 80 17.93 -13.59 3.28
N PRO A 81 17.43 -13.69 2.04
CA PRO A 81 16.00 -13.88 1.82
C PRO A 81 15.45 -15.14 2.50
N GLY A 82 14.34 -14.99 3.21
CA GLY A 82 13.69 -16.09 3.94
C GLY A 82 14.16 -16.29 5.38
N THR A 83 15.17 -15.56 5.86
CA THR A 83 15.66 -15.70 7.26
C THR A 83 14.95 -14.80 8.25
N GLU A 84 14.50 -13.61 7.83
CA GLU A 84 13.91 -12.59 8.71
C GLU A 84 12.84 -11.76 7.96
N THR A 85 11.96 -11.09 8.70
CA THR A 85 10.94 -10.17 8.14
C THR A 85 11.09 -8.78 8.75
N GLY A 86 11.17 -7.73 7.92
CA GLY A 86 11.37 -6.35 8.36
C GLY A 86 10.19 -5.45 7.98
N TYR A 87 9.53 -4.83 8.96
CA TYR A 87 8.37 -3.98 8.68
C TYR A 87 8.76 -2.69 7.95
N HIS A 88 8.24 -2.52 6.73
CA HIS A 88 8.39 -1.27 5.96
C HIS A 88 7.39 -0.23 6.45
N ALA A 89 7.67 0.38 7.61
CA ALA A 89 6.73 1.27 8.28
C ALA A 89 6.28 2.46 7.41
N ILE A 90 7.24 3.07 6.70
CA ILE A 90 7.06 4.30 5.91
C ILE A 90 7.20 4.01 4.40
N THR A 91 8.14 3.13 4.00
CA THR A 91 8.47 2.94 2.57
C THR A 91 7.51 2.03 1.81
N TYR A 92 6.59 1.35 2.49
CA TYR A 92 5.65 0.42 1.85
C TYR A 92 4.79 1.08 0.77
N GLY A 93 4.22 2.25 1.07
CA GLY A 93 3.37 2.97 0.13
C GLY A 93 4.09 3.33 -1.16
N TRP A 94 5.32 3.81 -1.03
CA TRP A 94 6.18 4.18 -2.14
C TRP A 94 6.51 2.97 -3.02
N LEU A 95 6.87 1.84 -2.40
CA LEU A 95 7.16 0.61 -3.14
C LEU A 95 5.93 0.12 -3.91
N VAL A 96 4.76 0.10 -3.28
CA VAL A 96 3.52 -0.34 -3.94
C VAL A 96 3.09 0.63 -5.05
N ASP A 97 3.20 1.94 -4.83
CA ASP A 97 2.92 2.95 -5.86
C ASP A 97 3.82 2.78 -7.09
N GLN A 98 5.11 2.50 -6.90
CA GLN A 98 6.03 2.24 -8.01
C GLN A 98 5.67 0.99 -8.80
N ILE A 99 5.14 -0.06 -8.16
CA ILE A 99 4.62 -1.25 -8.84
C ILE A 99 3.37 -0.89 -9.64
N ILE A 100 2.39 -0.22 -9.02
CA ILE A 100 1.12 0.14 -9.66
C ILE A 100 1.38 0.98 -10.91
N ARG A 101 2.21 2.02 -10.81
CA ARG A 101 2.54 2.89 -11.96
C ARG A 101 3.17 2.15 -13.14
N ARG A 102 3.88 1.04 -12.89
CA ARG A 102 4.55 0.26 -13.93
C ARG A 102 3.64 -0.80 -14.55
N VAL A 103 2.73 -1.36 -13.76
CA VAL A 103 1.88 -2.47 -14.18
C VAL A 103 0.52 -2.02 -14.70
N ASP A 104 -0.05 -0.98 -14.11
CA ASP A 104 -1.33 -0.42 -14.55
C ASP A 104 -1.19 0.09 -16.00
N PRO A 105 -2.04 -0.34 -16.95
CA PRO A 105 -1.99 0.13 -18.34
C PRO A 105 -2.17 1.64 -18.49
N LYS A 106 -2.83 2.28 -17.51
CA LYS A 106 -3.01 3.73 -17.46
C LYS A 106 -1.89 4.46 -16.71
N HIS A 107 -0.91 3.72 -16.18
CA HIS A 107 0.22 4.22 -15.41
C HIS A 107 -0.17 5.17 -14.26
N ARG A 108 -1.34 4.92 -13.64
CA ARG A 108 -1.87 5.74 -12.56
C ARG A 108 -1.03 5.59 -11.29
N SER A 109 -1.06 6.62 -10.44
CA SER A 109 -0.60 6.49 -9.05
C SER A 109 -1.54 5.58 -8.26
N ILE A 110 -1.09 5.08 -7.11
CA ILE A 110 -1.92 4.34 -6.17
C ILE A 110 -3.19 5.10 -5.79
N TRP A 111 -3.08 6.42 -5.64
CA TRP A 111 -4.20 7.30 -5.32
C TRP A 111 -5.25 7.32 -6.43
N THR A 112 -4.83 7.64 -7.66
CA THR A 112 -5.74 7.69 -8.80
C THR A 112 -6.32 6.32 -9.12
N PHE A 113 -5.52 5.26 -8.98
CA PHE A 113 -5.97 3.89 -9.14
C PHE A 113 -7.07 3.53 -8.14
N THR A 114 -6.91 3.92 -6.87
CA THR A 114 -7.88 3.65 -5.80
C THR A 114 -9.21 4.38 -6.06
N LEU A 115 -9.18 5.63 -6.51
CA LEU A 115 -10.38 6.44 -6.76
C LEU A 115 -11.25 5.91 -7.92
N ASP A 116 -10.64 5.26 -8.91
CA ASP A 116 -11.38 4.70 -10.04
C ASP A 116 -12.23 3.47 -9.63
N TYR A 117 -11.94 2.83 -8.50
CA TYR A 117 -12.81 1.82 -7.91
C TYR A 117 -13.93 2.49 -7.11
N ARG A 118 -15.03 2.78 -7.83
CA ARG A 118 -16.26 3.39 -7.32
C ARG A 118 -16.72 2.73 -6.01
N GLY A 119 -16.45 3.40 -4.90
CA GLY A 119 -16.84 2.94 -3.56
C GLY A 119 -16.03 3.58 -2.44
N MET A 120 -14.80 4.01 -2.71
CA MET A 120 -13.98 4.72 -1.73
C MET A 120 -14.17 6.24 -1.90
N LYS A 121 -14.85 6.88 -0.95
CA LYS A 121 -14.80 8.34 -0.83
C LYS A 121 -13.34 8.75 -0.60
N PRO A 122 -12.90 9.93 -1.08
CA PRO A 122 -11.55 10.42 -0.84
C PRO A 122 -11.38 10.60 0.67
N THR A 123 -10.80 9.60 1.31
CA THR A 123 -10.37 9.64 2.69
C THR A 123 -8.88 9.92 2.59
N ALA A 124 -8.41 10.97 3.25
CA ALA A 124 -7.01 11.38 3.16
C ALA A 124 -6.12 10.26 3.73
N PHE A 125 -5.60 9.43 2.83
CA PHE A 125 -4.62 8.40 3.14
C PHE A 125 -3.24 9.03 2.93
N LEU A 126 -2.63 9.52 4.01
CA LEU A 126 -1.18 9.71 4.03
C LEU A 126 -0.56 8.31 4.11
N VAL A 127 0.02 7.86 2.99
CA VAL A 127 0.87 6.68 2.93
C VAL A 127 2.33 7.11 3.00
#